data_AF-A0A0A9YIZ3-F1
#
_entry.id   AF-A0A0A9YIZ3-F1
#
_cell.length_a   1.000
_cell.length_b   1.000
_cell.length_c   1.000
_cell.angle_alpha   90.00
_cell.angle_beta   90.00
_cell.angle_gamma   90.00
#
_symmetry.space_group_name_H-M   'P 1'
#
loop_
_entity.id
_entity.type
_entity.pdbx_description
1 polymer ?
#
loop_
_entity_poly.entity_id
_entity_poly.type
_entity_poly.pdbx_seq_one_letter_code
_entity_poly.pdbx_strand_id
1 'polypeptide(L)'
;FGFIIIASYTANLAAFLTVSRLDTPIESLDDLAKQYKIRYAPINGSEAMTYFQRMADIEERFYEIWKDMSLNDSLTEVERAKLAVWDYPVSDKYTKMWQAMKEAGLPATLEEALEKVRNSQTTSEGFAFLGDATDIKYLVMTSCDFQIVGDEFSRKPYAIAVQQGSPLKDQFNNAILQLLNKRKLEKLKEKWWTENADRMKCEKQEEQSD
;
A
#
# COMPACT_ATOMS: atom_id res chain seq x y z
N PHE A 1 41.32 -8.24 -32.41
CA PHE A 1 41.24 -7.15 -31.42
C PHE A 1 39.96 -6.31 -31.57
N GLY A 2 39.67 -5.69 -32.72
CA GLY A 2 38.45 -4.86 -32.89
C GLY A 2 37.11 -5.60 -32.67
N PHE A 3 37.00 -6.85 -33.14
CA PHE A 3 35.80 -7.68 -32.90
C PHE A 3 35.54 -7.95 -31.42
N ILE A 4 36.58 -8.09 -30.60
CA ILE A 4 36.45 -8.33 -29.16
C ILE A 4 35.92 -7.07 -28.46
N ILE A 5 36.41 -5.88 -28.86
CA ILE A 5 35.95 -4.59 -28.31
C ILE A 5 34.47 -4.34 -28.64
N ILE A 6 34.07 -4.59 -29.90
CA ILE A 6 32.66 -4.44 -30.32
C ILE A 6 31.79 -5.45 -29.58
N ALA A 7 32.20 -6.72 -29.50
CA ALA A 7 31.45 -7.75 -28.79
C ALA A 7 31.28 -7.43 -27.30
N SER A 8 32.33 -6.96 -26.62
CA SER A 8 32.28 -6.53 -25.21
C SER A 8 31.39 -5.29 -25.02
N TYR A 9 31.43 -4.33 -25.94
CA TYR A 9 30.55 -3.16 -25.89
C TYR A 9 29.08 -3.55 -26.11
N THR A 10 28.79 -4.40 -27.10
CA THR A 10 27.43 -4.90 -27.35
C THR A 10 26.92 -5.77 -26.20
N ALA A 11 27.79 -6.57 -25.57
CA ALA A 11 27.42 -7.38 -24.41
C ALA A 11 27.12 -6.51 -23.18
N ASN A 12 27.94 -5.49 -22.90
CA ASN A 12 27.69 -4.54 -21.81
C ASN A 12 26.43 -3.70 -22.05
N LEU A 13 26.20 -3.25 -23.29
CA LEU A 13 24.99 -2.52 -23.66
C LEU A 13 23.74 -3.39 -23.52
N ALA A 14 23.78 -4.63 -24.03
CA ALA A 14 22.69 -5.58 -23.90
C ALA A 14 22.39 -5.89 -22.42
N ALA A 15 23.43 -6.11 -21.61
CA ALA A 15 23.28 -6.33 -20.17
C ALA A 15 22.69 -5.10 -19.45
N PHE A 16 23.09 -3.89 -19.84
CA PHE A 16 22.51 -2.66 -19.28
C PHE A 16 21.03 -2.51 -19.64
N LEU A 17 20.68 -2.72 -20.92
CA LEU A 17 19.30 -2.62 -21.40
C LEU A 17 18.38 -3.69 -20.80
N THR A 18 18.88 -4.90 -20.55
CA THR A 18 18.10 -5.95 -19.88
C THR A 18 17.91 -5.66 -18.39
N VAL A 19 18.92 -5.08 -17.71
CA VAL A 19 18.78 -4.63 -16.32
C VAL A 19 17.79 -3.46 -16.22
N SER A 20 17.82 -2.50 -17.14
CA SER A 20 16.83 -1.40 -17.15
C SER A 20 15.40 -1.88 -17.44
N ARG A 21 15.23 -2.98 -18.19
CA ARG A 21 13.92 -3.61 -18.46
C ARG A 21 13.47 -4.58 -17.36
N LEU A 22 14.35 -4.93 -16.42
CA LEU A 22 14.04 -5.80 -15.27
C LEU A 22 13.44 -5.02 -14.09
N ASP A 23 13.50 -3.68 -14.11
CA ASP A 23 12.74 -2.85 -13.19
C ASP A 23 11.25 -2.94 -13.56
N THR A 24 10.55 -3.91 -12.98
CA THR A 24 9.09 -4.03 -13.12
C THR A 24 8.43 -2.80 -12.50
N PRO A 25 7.48 -2.15 -13.19
CA PRO A 25 6.73 -1.05 -12.59
C PRO A 25 6.02 -1.55 -11.34
N ILE A 26 5.91 -0.68 -10.33
CA ILE A 26 5.18 -1.02 -9.11
C ILE A 26 3.70 -0.95 -9.45
N GLU A 27 3.02 -2.09 -9.38
CA GLU A 27 1.57 -2.16 -9.59
C GLU A 27 0.83 -2.51 -8.31
N SER A 28 1.52 -3.04 -7.29
CA SER A 28 0.89 -3.52 -6.07
C SER A 28 1.69 -3.19 -4.82
N LEU A 29 1.01 -3.29 -3.66
CA LEU A 29 1.65 -3.19 -2.35
C LEU A 29 2.71 -4.29 -2.15
N ASP A 30 2.52 -5.45 -2.77
CA ASP A 30 3.47 -6.56 -2.71
C ASP A 30 4.77 -6.25 -3.48
N ASP A 31 4.67 -5.58 -4.61
CA ASP A 31 5.85 -5.15 -5.38
C ASP A 31 6.60 -4.05 -4.64
N LEU A 32 5.87 -3.13 -4.01
CA LEU A 32 6.44 -2.09 -3.15
C LEU A 32 7.20 -2.68 -1.96
N ALA A 33 6.77 -3.83 -1.43
CA ALA A 33 7.40 -4.52 -0.31
C ALA A 33 8.69 -5.27 -0.69
N LYS A 34 8.83 -5.70 -1.96
CA LYS A 34 10.00 -6.46 -2.44
C LYS A 34 11.15 -5.57 -2.89
N GLN A 35 10.88 -4.32 -3.20
CA GLN A 35 11.86 -3.36 -3.71
C GLN A 35 12.38 -2.43 -2.60
N TYR A 36 13.52 -1.76 -2.85
CA TYR A 36 14.17 -0.84 -1.91
C TYR A 36 14.42 0.57 -2.46
N LYS A 37 14.18 0.81 -3.75
CA LYS A 37 14.46 2.09 -4.43
C LYS A 37 13.43 3.17 -4.08
N ILE A 38 12.17 2.79 -3.94
CA ILE A 38 11.06 3.67 -3.57
C ILE A 38 10.82 3.56 -2.07
N ARG A 39 11.03 4.67 -1.38
CA ARG A 39 10.69 4.81 0.03
C ARG A 39 9.20 5.05 0.16
N TYR A 40 8.60 4.61 1.24
CA TYR A 40 7.18 4.81 1.46
C TYR A 40 6.89 4.98 2.94
N ALA A 41 5.94 5.84 3.26
CA ALA A 41 5.51 6.02 4.63
C ALA A 41 4.11 6.64 4.72
N PRO A 42 3.30 6.25 5.71
CA PRO A 42 2.10 6.96 6.09
C PRO A 42 2.40 8.20 6.95
N ILE A 43 1.41 9.07 7.13
CA ILE A 43 1.53 10.20 8.07
C ILE A 43 1.67 9.67 9.50
N ASN A 44 2.54 10.31 10.29
CA ASN A 44 2.70 10.00 11.70
C ASN A 44 1.39 10.20 12.47
N GLY A 45 0.97 9.21 13.23
CA GLY A 45 -0.30 9.21 13.99
C GLY A 45 -1.56 8.94 13.16
N SER A 46 -1.45 8.65 11.86
CA SER A 46 -2.61 8.31 11.01
C SER A 46 -3.15 6.90 11.26
N GLU A 47 -4.38 6.65 10.80
CA GLU A 47 -4.94 5.29 10.79
C GLU A 47 -4.11 4.31 9.95
N ALA A 48 -3.56 4.79 8.83
CA ALA A 48 -2.67 4.01 7.96
C ALA A 48 -1.41 3.57 8.72
N MET A 49 -0.75 4.49 9.46
CA MET A 49 0.39 4.13 10.32
C MET A 49 0.00 3.06 11.35
N THR A 50 -1.13 3.26 12.03
CA THR A 50 -1.62 2.31 13.05
C THR A 50 -1.90 0.94 12.44
N TYR A 51 -2.40 0.89 11.20
CA TYR A 51 -2.63 -0.36 10.48
C TYR A 51 -1.31 -1.12 10.26
N PHE A 52 -0.30 -0.48 9.68
CA PHE A 52 0.99 -1.12 9.41
C PHE A 52 1.71 -1.55 10.69
N GLN A 53 1.68 -0.71 11.73
CA GLN A 53 2.23 -1.06 13.03
C GLN A 53 1.56 -2.32 13.61
N ARG A 54 0.22 -2.36 13.64
CA ARG A 54 -0.52 -3.53 14.16
C ARG A 54 -0.26 -4.78 13.35
N MET A 55 -0.17 -4.68 12.01
CA MET A 55 0.14 -5.82 11.17
C MET A 55 1.53 -6.38 11.44
N ALA A 56 2.53 -5.50 11.58
CA ALA A 56 3.89 -5.91 11.95
C ALA A 56 3.95 -6.56 13.35
N ASP A 57 3.28 -5.97 14.35
CA ASP A 57 3.21 -6.52 15.70
C ASP A 57 2.52 -7.91 15.73
N ILE A 58 1.50 -8.10 14.88
CA ILE A 58 0.81 -9.38 14.73
C ILE A 58 1.72 -10.42 14.09
N GLU A 59 2.42 -10.08 13.00
CA GLU A 59 3.39 -10.98 12.36
C GLU A 59 4.49 -11.41 13.33
N GLU A 60 5.08 -10.46 14.07
CA GLU A 60 6.10 -10.73 15.08
C GLU A 60 5.57 -11.64 16.20
N ARG A 61 4.34 -11.40 16.66
CA ARG A 61 3.72 -12.25 17.68
C ARG A 61 3.47 -13.68 17.20
N PHE A 62 2.99 -13.85 15.97
CA PHE A 62 2.84 -15.18 15.38
C PHE A 62 4.19 -15.89 15.24
N TYR A 63 5.22 -15.13 14.88
CA TYR A 63 6.58 -15.66 14.80
C TYR A 63 7.08 -16.19 16.14
N GLU A 64 6.94 -15.41 17.22
CA GLU A 64 7.37 -15.83 18.55
C GLU A 64 6.54 -17.02 19.09
N ILE A 65 5.23 -17.06 18.84
CA ILE A 65 4.39 -18.21 19.24
C ILE A 65 4.85 -19.49 18.55
N TRP A 66 5.11 -19.44 17.25
CA TRP A 66 5.62 -20.61 16.53
C TRP A 66 7.01 -21.02 17.01
N LYS A 67 7.88 -20.05 17.26
CA LYS A 67 9.24 -20.28 17.74
C LYS A 67 9.22 -20.97 19.11
N ASP A 68 8.36 -20.53 20.02
CA ASP A 68 8.15 -21.19 21.32
C ASP A 68 7.62 -22.62 21.16
N MET A 69 6.59 -22.82 20.32
CA MET A 69 6.03 -24.16 20.08
C MET A 69 7.05 -25.14 19.45
N SER A 70 7.88 -24.67 18.52
CA SER A 70 8.85 -25.50 17.80
C SER A 70 10.10 -25.81 18.62
N LEU A 71 10.54 -24.86 19.44
CA LEU A 71 11.72 -24.97 20.32
C LEU A 71 11.38 -25.52 21.71
N ASN A 72 10.14 -25.95 21.95
CA ASN A 72 9.77 -26.55 23.23
C ASN A 72 10.44 -27.93 23.40
N ASP A 73 11.43 -27.99 24.29
CA ASP A 73 12.21 -29.19 24.61
C ASP A 73 11.41 -30.27 25.37
N SER A 74 10.24 -29.92 25.90
CA SER A 74 9.36 -30.87 26.61
C SER A 74 8.53 -31.73 25.65
N LEU A 75 8.49 -31.40 24.36
CA LEU A 75 7.80 -32.18 23.33
C LEU A 75 8.64 -33.37 22.89
N THR A 76 7.97 -34.49 22.62
CA THR A 76 8.61 -35.65 22.00
C THR A 76 9.04 -35.33 20.56
N GLU A 77 10.04 -36.03 20.03
CA GLU A 77 10.52 -35.82 18.65
C GLU A 77 9.40 -35.95 17.60
N VAL A 78 8.44 -36.85 17.84
CA VAL A 78 7.29 -37.08 16.95
C VAL A 78 6.30 -35.91 16.99
N GLU A 79 6.07 -35.32 18.17
CA GLU A 79 5.21 -34.14 18.31
C GLU A 79 5.85 -32.90 17.70
N ARG A 80 7.16 -32.73 17.90
CA ARG A 80 7.93 -31.66 17.25
C ARG A 80 7.91 -31.78 15.73
N ALA A 81 8.05 -33.00 15.20
CA ALA A 81 7.98 -33.24 13.75
C ALA A 81 6.61 -32.89 13.15
N LYS A 82 5.51 -33.03 13.92
CA LYS A 82 4.16 -32.61 13.47
C LYS A 82 4.00 -31.08 13.42
N LEU A 83 4.84 -30.33 14.15
CA LEU A 83 4.85 -28.87 14.16
C LEU A 83 5.79 -28.27 13.09
N ALA A 84 6.63 -29.09 12.45
CA ALA A 84 7.46 -28.68 11.32
C ALA A 84 6.58 -28.47 10.08
N VAL A 85 6.12 -27.24 9.87
CA VAL A 85 5.36 -26.83 8.70
C VAL A 85 6.32 -26.33 7.63
N TRP A 86 6.35 -26.99 6.47
CA TRP A 86 7.25 -26.63 5.35
C TRP A 86 6.93 -25.27 4.70
N ASP A 87 5.69 -24.81 4.82
CA ASP A 87 5.24 -23.50 4.32
C ASP A 87 5.40 -22.37 5.37
N TYR A 88 6.04 -22.66 6.50
CA TYR A 88 6.36 -21.69 7.55
C TYR A 88 7.83 -21.26 7.41
N PRO A 89 8.19 -19.97 7.55
CA PRO A 89 7.50 -18.88 8.28
C PRO A 89 6.33 -18.20 7.58
N VAL A 90 5.38 -17.74 8.41
CA VAL A 90 4.41 -16.69 8.04
C VAL A 90 5.19 -15.56 7.37
N SER A 91 4.71 -15.10 6.22
CA SER A 91 5.31 -14.00 5.46
C SER A 91 5.68 -12.85 6.41
N ASP A 92 6.93 -12.38 6.34
CA ASP A 92 7.45 -11.24 7.12
C ASP A 92 7.27 -9.90 6.39
N LYS A 93 6.20 -9.83 5.58
CA LYS A 93 5.91 -8.71 4.69
C LYS A 93 5.72 -7.42 5.50
N TYR A 94 4.79 -7.41 6.45
CA TYR A 94 4.48 -6.19 7.18
C TYR A 94 5.60 -5.80 8.16
N THR A 95 6.31 -6.76 8.75
CA THR A 95 7.50 -6.49 9.57
C THR A 95 8.57 -5.74 8.78
N LYS A 96 8.93 -6.23 7.58
CA LYS A 96 9.91 -5.57 6.69
C LYS A 96 9.42 -4.22 6.22
N MET A 97 8.16 -4.14 5.80
CA MET A 97 7.57 -2.88 5.35
C MET A 97 7.58 -1.83 6.46
N TRP A 98 7.25 -2.21 7.69
CA TRP A 98 7.24 -1.30 8.83
C TRP A 98 8.64 -0.80 9.19
N GLN A 99 9.66 -1.65 9.11
CA GLN A 99 11.06 -1.24 9.26
C GLN A 99 11.45 -0.22 8.19
N ALA A 100 11.14 -0.50 6.91
CA ALA A 100 11.40 0.42 5.81
C ALA A 100 10.68 1.78 5.98
N MET A 101 9.45 1.80 6.49
CA MET A 101 8.71 3.03 6.79
C MET A 101 9.40 3.86 7.88
N LYS A 102 9.93 3.21 8.92
CA LYS A 102 10.68 3.90 9.99
C LYS A 102 11.98 4.49 9.46
N GLU A 103 12.69 3.76 8.61
CA GLU A 103 13.93 4.22 7.98
C GLU A 103 13.68 5.37 6.99
N ALA A 104 12.56 5.34 6.27
CA ALA A 104 12.16 6.40 5.35
C ALA A 104 11.78 7.71 6.06
N GLY A 105 11.35 7.63 7.32
CA GLY A 105 10.89 8.76 8.12
C GLY A 105 9.43 9.13 7.83
N LEU A 106 8.57 8.96 8.84
CA LEU A 106 7.14 9.27 8.76
C LEU A 106 6.91 10.80 8.67
N PRO A 107 6.28 11.33 7.61
CA PRO A 107 5.91 12.74 7.54
C PRO A 107 4.92 13.12 8.65
N ALA A 108 5.03 14.34 9.18
CA ALA A 108 4.16 14.83 10.25
C ALA A 108 2.82 15.38 9.72
N THR A 109 2.81 15.89 8.49
CA THR A 109 1.65 16.51 7.86
C THR A 109 1.41 15.94 6.47
N LEU A 110 0.19 16.14 5.95
CA LEU A 110 -0.15 15.74 4.59
C LEU A 110 0.66 16.54 3.57
N GLU A 111 0.84 17.83 3.80
CA GLU A 111 1.62 18.72 2.93
C GLU A 111 3.06 18.24 2.80
N GLU A 112 3.72 17.91 3.91
CA GLU A 112 5.09 17.35 3.90
C GLU A 112 5.15 16.03 3.10
N ALA A 113 4.14 15.16 3.26
CA ALA A 113 4.07 13.91 2.50
C ALA A 113 3.95 14.18 0.99
N LEU A 114 3.11 15.13 0.59
CA LEU A 114 2.90 15.50 -0.81
C LEU A 114 4.13 16.17 -1.42
N GLU A 115 4.86 17.00 -0.66
CA GLU A 115 6.14 17.56 -1.09
C GLU A 115 7.18 16.47 -1.33
N LYS A 116 7.27 15.45 -0.46
CA LYS A 116 8.15 14.30 -0.68
C LYS A 116 7.81 13.54 -1.96
N VAL A 117 6.51 13.35 -2.24
CA VAL A 117 6.06 12.73 -3.49
C VAL A 117 6.42 13.61 -4.70
N ARG A 118 6.18 14.92 -4.65
CA ARG A 118 6.52 15.84 -5.76
C ARG A 118 8.02 15.93 -6.04
N ASN A 119 8.85 15.81 -5.01
CA ASN A 119 10.30 15.83 -5.16
C ASN A 119 10.86 14.52 -5.76
N SER A 120 10.05 13.48 -5.92
CA SER A 120 10.46 12.26 -6.59
C SER A 120 10.64 12.49 -8.09
N GLN A 121 11.82 12.13 -8.62
CA GLN A 121 12.20 12.44 -10.00
C GLN A 121 11.80 11.34 -10.99
N THR A 122 11.66 10.09 -10.53
CA THR A 122 11.42 8.92 -11.40
C THR A 122 10.39 7.97 -10.80
N THR A 123 9.62 7.28 -11.66
CA THR A 123 8.66 6.24 -11.25
C THR A 123 9.31 5.05 -10.53
N SER A 124 10.62 4.82 -10.73
CA SER A 124 11.38 3.70 -10.14
C SER A 124 12.22 4.08 -8.91
N GLU A 125 12.39 5.37 -8.61
CA GLU A 125 13.16 5.86 -7.47
C GLU A 125 12.50 7.14 -6.92
N GLY A 126 12.03 7.08 -5.68
CA GLY A 126 11.20 8.16 -5.16
C GLY A 126 10.58 7.87 -3.80
N PHE A 127 9.47 8.57 -3.55
CA PHE A 127 8.68 8.41 -2.34
C PHE A 127 7.21 8.14 -2.70
N ALA A 128 6.65 7.07 -2.15
CA ALA A 128 5.23 6.73 -2.27
C ALA A 128 4.51 7.03 -0.96
N PHE A 129 3.44 7.82 -1.06
CA PHE A 129 2.60 8.12 0.09
C PHE A 129 1.55 7.03 0.30
N LEU A 130 1.44 6.52 1.53
CA LEU A 130 0.42 5.53 1.91
C LEU A 130 -0.59 6.18 2.84
N GLY A 131 -1.86 6.19 2.45
CA GLY A 131 -2.93 6.86 3.19
C GLY A 131 -4.31 6.35 2.84
N ASP A 132 -5.34 7.06 3.30
CA ASP A 132 -6.72 6.68 3.05
C ASP A 132 -7.09 6.85 1.58
N ALA A 133 -7.74 5.83 1.03
CA ALA A 133 -8.07 5.75 -0.40
C ALA A 133 -8.95 6.92 -0.87
N THR A 134 -9.86 7.43 -0.02
CA THR A 134 -10.71 8.58 -0.37
C THR A 134 -9.93 9.86 -0.50
N ASP A 135 -8.98 10.09 0.40
CA ASP A 135 -8.19 11.32 0.45
C ASP A 135 -7.25 11.37 -0.74
N ILE A 136 -6.57 10.26 -1.02
CA ILE A 136 -5.73 10.08 -2.20
C ILE A 136 -6.55 10.26 -3.48
N LYS A 137 -7.74 9.65 -3.55
CA LYS A 137 -8.64 9.80 -4.71
C LYS A 137 -9.08 11.25 -4.92
N TYR A 138 -9.31 12.00 -3.85
CA TYR A 138 -9.64 13.41 -3.95
C TYR A 138 -8.44 14.23 -4.46
N LEU A 139 -7.24 13.98 -3.94
CA LEU A 139 -6.01 14.67 -4.38
C LEU A 139 -5.71 14.45 -5.87
N VAL A 140 -5.87 13.21 -6.35
CA VAL A 140 -5.68 12.86 -7.76
C VAL A 140 -6.79 13.41 -8.65
N MET A 141 -7.99 13.60 -8.10
CA MET A 141 -9.10 14.22 -8.82
C MET A 141 -8.90 15.73 -9.01
N THR A 142 -8.30 16.40 -8.02
CA THR A 142 -8.12 17.86 -8.02
C THR A 142 -6.79 18.31 -8.61
N SER A 143 -5.78 17.43 -8.69
CA SER A 143 -4.46 17.76 -9.23
C SER A 143 -3.90 16.64 -10.11
N CYS A 144 -3.26 17.00 -11.22
CA CYS A 144 -2.68 16.07 -12.18
C CYS A 144 -1.24 15.64 -11.84
N ASP A 145 -0.67 16.18 -10.76
CA ASP A 145 0.69 15.87 -10.32
C ASP A 145 0.80 14.50 -9.64
N PHE A 146 -0.34 13.94 -9.22
CA PHE A 146 -0.40 12.69 -8.49
C PHE A 146 -1.14 11.62 -9.28
N GLN A 147 -0.70 10.38 -9.10
CA GLN A 147 -1.36 9.21 -9.63
C GLN A 147 -1.55 8.16 -8.53
N ILE A 148 -2.60 7.36 -8.67
CA ILE A 148 -2.85 6.22 -7.79
C ILE A 148 -2.17 5.01 -8.40
N VAL A 149 -1.37 4.32 -7.59
CA VAL A 149 -0.69 3.10 -7.98
C VAL A 149 -1.26 1.93 -7.17
N GLY A 150 -1.73 0.91 -7.88
CA GLY A 150 -2.27 -0.31 -7.31
C GLY A 150 -3.67 -0.21 -6.70
N ASP A 151 -4.05 -1.31 -6.06
CA ASP A 151 -5.40 -1.51 -5.54
C ASP A 151 -5.57 -1.08 -4.07
N GLU A 152 -6.80 -0.69 -3.73
CA GLU A 152 -7.21 -0.42 -2.36
C GLU A 152 -7.07 -1.69 -1.49
N PHE A 153 -6.22 -1.62 -0.47
CA PHE A 153 -6.08 -2.63 0.57
C PHE A 153 -6.79 -2.22 1.85
N SER A 154 -7.06 -3.19 2.75
CA SER A 154 -7.67 -2.92 4.07
C SER A 154 -8.97 -2.10 4.00
N ARG A 155 -9.90 -2.50 3.12
CA ARG A 155 -11.17 -1.78 2.92
C ARG A 155 -11.98 -1.74 4.21
N LYS A 156 -12.12 -0.54 4.78
CA LYS A 156 -12.96 -0.28 5.96
C LYS A 156 -14.13 0.61 5.55
N PRO A 157 -15.38 0.19 5.77
CA PRO A 157 -16.54 1.02 5.45
C PRO A 157 -16.67 2.16 6.46
N TYR A 158 -17.09 3.34 5.99
CA TYR A 158 -17.52 4.42 6.88
C TYR A 158 -18.83 4.05 7.58
N ALA A 159 -18.91 4.37 8.87
CA ALA A 159 -20.09 4.12 9.69
C ALA A 159 -20.37 5.29 10.62
N ILE A 160 -21.64 5.48 10.98
CA ILE A 160 -22.07 6.44 11.99
C ILE A 160 -22.11 5.70 13.33
N ALA A 161 -21.21 6.08 14.25
CA ALA A 161 -21.19 5.54 15.60
C ALA A 161 -22.18 6.27 16.50
N VAL A 162 -22.89 5.53 17.33
CA VAL A 162 -23.78 6.06 18.38
C VAL A 162 -23.46 5.40 19.72
N GLN A 163 -23.86 6.04 20.82
CA GLN A 163 -23.65 5.49 22.15
C GLN A 163 -24.32 4.11 22.30
N GLN A 164 -23.65 3.20 23.01
CA GLN A 164 -24.18 1.88 23.30
C GLN A 164 -25.55 1.98 23.99
N GLY A 165 -26.53 1.24 23.48
CA GLY A 165 -27.92 1.27 23.98
C GLY A 165 -28.78 2.42 23.45
N SER A 166 -28.23 3.32 22.61
CA SER A 166 -29.01 4.42 22.04
C SER A 166 -30.05 3.92 21.03
N PRO A 167 -31.31 4.39 21.10
CA PRO A 167 -32.33 4.07 20.09
C PRO A 167 -32.02 4.66 18.71
N LEU A 168 -31.07 5.61 18.63
CA LEU A 168 -30.63 6.22 17.38
C LEU A 168 -29.98 5.20 16.44
N LYS A 169 -29.42 4.10 16.97
CA LYS A 169 -28.81 3.05 16.14
C LYS A 169 -29.78 2.57 15.06
N ASP A 170 -30.98 2.19 15.47
CA ASP A 170 -31.96 1.60 14.56
C ASP A 170 -32.60 2.66 13.67
N GLN A 171 -32.78 3.88 14.18
CA GLN A 171 -33.26 5.01 13.38
C GLN A 171 -32.30 5.38 12.25
N PHE A 172 -30.99 5.49 12.55
CA PHE A 172 -29.97 5.76 11.53
C PHE A 172 -29.87 4.61 10.53
N ASN A 173 -29.85 3.35 10.99
CA ASN A 173 -29.80 2.20 10.08
C ASN A 173 -30.99 2.21 9.11
N ASN A 174 -32.21 2.40 9.62
CA ASN A 174 -33.41 2.48 8.77
C ASN A 174 -33.35 3.65 7.79
N ALA A 175 -32.88 4.82 8.24
CA ALA A 175 -32.72 5.98 7.36
C ALA A 175 -31.69 5.74 6.25
N ILE A 176 -30.53 5.14 6.59
CA ILE A 176 -29.48 4.79 5.63
C ILE A 176 -30.02 3.80 4.60
N LEU A 177 -30.75 2.76 5.03
CA LEU A 177 -31.40 1.80 4.13
C LEU A 177 -32.40 2.48 3.18
N GLN A 178 -33.21 3.42 3.68
CA GLN A 178 -34.11 4.20 2.84
C GLN A 178 -33.36 5.07 1.80
N LEU A 179 -32.21 5.66 2.18
CA LEU A 179 -31.38 6.43 1.25
C LEU A 179 -30.74 5.56 0.18
N LEU A 180 -30.30 4.36 0.54
CA LEU A 180 -29.77 3.34 -0.39
C LEU A 180 -30.84 2.88 -1.38
N ASN A 181 -32.01 2.47 -0.89
CA ASN A 181 -33.13 2.01 -1.73
C ASN A 181 -33.60 3.10 -2.71
N LYS A 182 -33.54 4.38 -2.29
CA LYS A 182 -33.87 5.53 -3.13
C LYS A 182 -32.70 6.00 -4.01
N ARG A 183 -31.56 5.31 -4.01
CA ARG A 183 -30.31 5.67 -4.72
C ARG A 183 -29.83 7.10 -4.44
N LYS A 184 -30.18 7.66 -3.28
CA LYS A 184 -29.77 9.03 -2.92
C LYS A 184 -28.28 9.11 -2.63
N LEU A 185 -27.71 8.08 -2.00
CA LEU A 185 -26.26 8.03 -1.73
C LEU A 185 -25.45 7.91 -3.03
N GLU A 186 -25.96 7.18 -4.04
CA GLU A 186 -25.35 7.10 -5.36
C GLU A 186 -25.34 8.46 -6.06
N LYS A 187 -26.48 9.18 -6.05
CA LYS A 187 -26.56 10.55 -6.59
C LYS A 187 -25.62 11.53 -5.89
N LEU A 188 -25.50 11.43 -4.56
CA LEU A 188 -24.54 12.24 -3.82
C LEU A 188 -23.10 11.90 -4.22
N LYS A 189 -22.77 10.62 -4.34
CA LYS A 189 -21.45 10.18 -4.80
C LYS A 189 -21.15 10.73 -6.21
N GLU A 190 -22.09 10.63 -7.13
CA GLU A 190 -21.94 11.18 -8.49
C GLU A 190 -21.73 12.69 -8.47
N LYS A 191 -22.53 13.42 -7.69
CA LYS A 191 -22.38 14.87 -7.53
C LYS A 191 -20.99 15.27 -7.00
N TRP A 192 -20.49 14.57 -5.98
CA TRP A 192 -19.24 14.96 -5.30
C TRP A 192 -17.97 14.43 -5.98
N TRP A 193 -18.06 13.39 -6.80
CA TRP A 193 -16.90 12.77 -7.46
C TRP A 193 -16.90 12.90 -8.98
N THR A 194 -18.07 12.79 -9.62
CA THR A 194 -18.16 12.87 -11.09
C THR A 194 -18.34 14.33 -11.53
N GLU A 195 -19.28 15.04 -10.93
CA GLU A 195 -19.69 16.42 -11.27
C GLU A 195 -18.97 17.50 -10.44
N ASN A 196 -17.89 17.13 -9.76
CA ASN A 196 -17.16 18.06 -8.90
C ASN A 196 -16.56 19.21 -9.71
N ALA A 197 -16.76 20.46 -9.25
CA ALA A 197 -16.28 21.66 -9.92
C ALA A 197 -14.74 21.77 -9.95
N ASP A 198 -14.07 21.22 -8.92
CA ASP A 198 -12.61 21.26 -8.78
C ASP A 198 -11.92 20.09 -9.49
N ARG A 199 -12.69 19.22 -10.15
CA ARG A 199 -12.15 18.06 -10.87
C ARG A 199 -11.37 18.51 -12.10
N MET A 200 -10.08 18.23 -12.11
CA MET A 200 -9.20 18.47 -13.24
C MET A 200 -9.34 17.36 -14.29
N LYS A 201 -9.23 17.72 -15.56
CA LYS A 201 -9.11 16.77 -16.67
C LYS A 201 -7.64 16.64 -17.05
N CYS A 202 -7.00 15.59 -16.56
CA CYS A 202 -5.63 15.28 -16.92
C CYS A 202 -5.62 14.52 -18.26
N GLU A 203 -4.73 14.89 -19.17
CA GLU A 203 -4.44 14.05 -20.34
C GLU A 203 -3.78 12.77 -19.82
N LYS A 204 -4.39 11.62 -20.09
CA LYS A 204 -3.73 10.34 -19.80
C LYS A 204 -2.55 10.25 -20.74
N GLN A 205 -1.33 10.30 -20.20
CA GLN A 205 -0.18 9.86 -20.95
C GLN A 205 -0.41 8.39 -21.25
N GLU A 206 -0.59 8.05 -22.53
CA GLU A 206 -0.62 6.66 -22.97
C GLU A 206 0.69 6.03 -22.53
N GLU A 207 0.60 5.07 -21.60
CA GLU A 207 1.72 4.22 -21.24
C GLU A 207 2.25 3.59 -22.52
N GLN A 208 3.41 4.07 -22.95
CA GLN A 208 4.12 3.58 -24.12
C GLN A 208 4.59 2.17 -23.78
N SER A 209 3.73 1.20 -24.07
CA SER A 209 4.00 -0.22 -23.98
C SER A 209 4.73 -0.65 -25.26
N ASP A 210 6.06 -0.52 -25.23
CA ASP A 210 6.98 -1.11 -26.21
C ASP A 210 8.01 -2.04 -25.53
#